data_AF-A0A5J5BPR1-F1
#
_entry.id   AF-A0A5J5BPR1-F1
#
_cell.length_a   1.000
_cell.length_b   1.000
_cell.length_c   1.000
_cell.angle_alpha   90.00
_cell.angle_beta   90.00
_cell.angle_gamma   90.00
#
_symmetry.space_group_name_H-M   'P 1'
#
loop_
_entity.id
_entity.type
_entity.pdbx_description
1 polymer ?
#
loop_
_entity_poly.entity_id
_entity_poly.type
_entity_poly.pdbx_seq_one_letter_code
_entity_poly.pdbx_strand_id
1 'polypeptide(L)'
;MALPKFIGLKSNYNDKYLRYVMEDVEVHGFHKFSGEEVVSPYTKYEVEMAKSGNGLVNIKCCYNHKYWVRWSQKHHWIVAGADEPEEDQSKWSCTLFEPVYVDAKTVRFRHVQLRHYACLWRLSQGNVYDYCLFAGSEKPNNEQRDVYTIIDLESLFILPKHVAFVGDNERYLSAYLSDNQPYLQFSSDDNTDPKVGNEVFTTRDGSVRIKSNHFGKFWRLSPSWIWADSDDTTNNNPDTLFWPVKADNQMVALRNLGNNNFCKRLTSSKISCLNAALSTITFEAELEIEELVLSRTINNVNYNLMDARIYNQSVLTMANGDAINQTEGTRVVEVKLQYTEKRSKTWNSSISLKLRVTTSIETGIPLIAQGKIISGEFTGEYQWGKTEEWETVVETVYKVTVPPMTVVKVSLLATKGSCDVPFSYSQRDTLMNGQEITSTMDDGVFTGVNYFNFKYETKQEKLCDQRGDMSA
;
A
#
# COMPACT_ATOMS: atom_id res chain seq x y z
N MET A 1 10.97 18.93 -12.94
CA MET A 1 9.69 18.43 -12.38
C MET A 1 9.99 17.13 -11.66
N ALA A 2 9.36 16.88 -10.52
CA ALA A 2 9.49 15.64 -9.76
C ALA A 2 8.20 14.83 -9.92
N LEU A 3 8.31 13.51 -9.98
CA LEU A 3 7.14 12.64 -9.98
C LEU A 3 6.49 12.65 -8.60
N PRO A 4 5.15 12.57 -8.49
CA PRO A 4 4.49 12.27 -7.22
C PRO A 4 5.02 10.98 -6.62
N LYS A 5 4.94 10.83 -5.30
CA LYS A 5 5.37 9.60 -4.63
C LYS A 5 4.53 8.41 -5.06
N PHE A 6 3.23 8.61 -5.25
CA PHE A 6 2.32 7.58 -5.74
C PHE A 6 1.73 7.97 -7.08
N ILE A 7 1.89 7.11 -8.09
CA ILE A 7 1.46 7.39 -9.46
C ILE A 7 0.62 6.26 -10.04
N GLY A 8 -0.33 6.64 -10.89
CA GLY A 8 -0.92 5.79 -11.92
C GLY A 8 -0.37 6.18 -13.29
N LEU A 9 -0.26 5.23 -14.21
CA LEU A 9 0.27 5.47 -15.55
C LEU A 9 -0.78 5.14 -16.61
N LYS A 10 -1.20 6.13 -17.40
CA LYS A 10 -2.11 5.91 -18.54
C LYS A 10 -1.31 5.96 -19.84
N SER A 11 -1.44 4.95 -20.68
CA SER A 11 -0.81 4.94 -22.00
C SER A 11 -1.54 5.90 -22.94
N ASN A 12 -0.78 6.81 -23.54
CA ASN A 12 -1.30 7.72 -24.56
C ASN A 12 -1.63 7.00 -25.87
N TYR A 13 -1.20 5.74 -26.04
CA TYR A 13 -1.43 4.96 -27.25
C TYR A 13 -2.77 4.21 -27.26
N ASN A 14 -3.17 3.57 -26.15
CA ASN A 14 -4.42 2.77 -26.09
C ASN A 14 -5.42 3.23 -25.03
N ASP A 15 -5.14 4.34 -24.33
CA ASP A 15 -5.99 4.91 -23.29
C ASP A 15 -6.25 3.99 -22.08
N LYS A 16 -5.40 2.98 -21.86
CA LYS A 16 -5.48 2.08 -20.71
C LYS A 16 -4.45 2.41 -19.64
N TYR A 17 -4.77 2.07 -18.41
CA TYR A 17 -3.85 2.17 -17.28
C TYR A 17 -2.89 0.98 -17.26
N LEU A 18 -1.64 1.24 -16.89
CA LEU A 18 -0.67 0.21 -16.59
C LEU A 18 -1.08 -0.51 -15.31
N ARG A 19 -1.36 -1.80 -15.40
CA ARG A 19 -1.69 -2.62 -14.23
C ARG A 19 -0.71 -3.77 -14.05
N TYR A 20 -0.53 -4.19 -12.82
CA TYR A 20 0.03 -5.49 -12.45
C TYR A 20 -0.89 -6.62 -12.95
N VAL A 21 -0.29 -7.67 -13.51
CA VAL A 21 -0.98 -8.91 -13.87
C VAL A 21 -0.87 -9.86 -12.69
N MET A 22 -1.95 -9.96 -11.92
CA MET A 22 -2.04 -10.85 -10.76
C MET A 22 -2.55 -12.24 -11.14
N GLU A 23 -3.18 -12.35 -12.32
CA GLU A 23 -3.81 -13.59 -12.77
C GLU A 23 -2.77 -14.69 -12.90
N ASP A 24 -3.17 -15.93 -12.62
CA ASP A 24 -2.31 -17.12 -12.78
C ASP A 24 -2.20 -17.50 -14.27
N VAL A 25 -1.41 -16.70 -14.99
CA VAL A 25 -1.14 -16.82 -16.43
C VAL A 25 0.36 -16.64 -16.69
N GLU A 26 0.82 -16.94 -17.91
CA GLU A 26 2.25 -16.86 -18.28
C GLU A 26 2.91 -15.50 -18.01
N VAL A 27 2.11 -14.42 -18.01
CA VAL A 27 2.55 -13.05 -17.73
C VAL A 27 2.26 -12.58 -16.30
N HIS A 28 1.98 -13.49 -15.36
CA HIS A 28 1.91 -13.16 -13.94
C HIS A 28 3.17 -12.41 -13.50
N GLY A 29 3.03 -11.33 -12.75
CA GLY A 29 4.17 -10.48 -12.37
C GLY A 29 4.48 -9.32 -13.33
N PHE A 30 3.90 -9.33 -14.54
CA PHE A 30 4.18 -8.32 -15.56
C PHE A 30 3.33 -7.06 -15.35
N HIS A 31 3.75 -5.97 -15.99
CA HIS A 31 2.94 -4.78 -16.15
C HIS A 31 2.29 -4.75 -17.54
N LYS A 32 0.98 -4.56 -17.61
CA LYS A 32 0.22 -4.56 -18.86
C LYS A 32 -0.72 -3.36 -18.95
N PHE A 33 -0.72 -2.67 -20.09
CA PHE A 33 -1.63 -1.55 -20.37
C PHE A 33 -3.03 -2.05 -20.72
N SER A 34 -3.73 -2.55 -19.70
CA SER A 34 -5.07 -3.15 -19.80
C SER A 34 -5.99 -2.77 -18.64
N GLY A 35 -5.54 -1.91 -17.72
CA GLY A 35 -6.38 -1.39 -16.64
C GLY A 35 -7.44 -0.45 -17.19
N GLU A 36 -8.69 -0.67 -16.80
CA GLU A 36 -9.83 0.17 -17.18
C GLU A 36 -10.05 1.35 -16.23
N GLU A 37 -9.53 1.25 -15.00
CA GLU A 37 -9.77 2.19 -13.91
C GLU A 37 -8.43 2.53 -13.23
N VAL A 38 -8.26 3.79 -12.85
CA VAL A 38 -7.05 4.24 -12.14
C VAL A 38 -7.06 3.89 -10.66
N VAL A 39 -8.24 3.71 -10.07
CA VAL A 39 -8.41 3.31 -8.68
C VAL A 39 -8.56 1.79 -8.63
N SER A 40 -7.44 1.09 -8.78
CA SER A 40 -7.36 -0.37 -8.72
C SER A 40 -6.07 -0.82 -8.05
N PRO A 41 -6.09 -1.83 -7.16
CA PRO A 41 -4.91 -2.23 -6.38
C PRO A 41 -3.71 -2.56 -7.27
N TYR A 42 -3.96 -2.91 -8.52
CA TYR A 42 -2.95 -3.27 -9.52
C TYR A 42 -2.37 -2.09 -10.29
N THR A 43 -2.94 -0.88 -10.19
CA THR A 43 -2.57 0.28 -11.03
C THR A 43 -1.76 1.36 -10.31
N LYS A 44 -1.49 1.17 -9.01
CA LYS A 44 -0.76 2.10 -8.17
C LYS A 44 0.71 1.70 -8.03
N TYR A 45 1.60 2.67 -8.24
CA TYR A 45 3.05 2.49 -8.11
C TYR A 45 3.63 3.55 -7.16
N GLU A 46 4.60 3.14 -6.35
CA GLU A 46 5.40 4.04 -5.52
C GLU A 46 6.70 4.38 -6.24
N VAL A 47 7.02 5.66 -6.31
CA VAL A 47 8.27 6.20 -6.85
C VAL A 47 9.19 6.50 -5.69
N GLU A 48 10.34 5.85 -5.65
CA GLU A 48 11.39 6.07 -4.66
C GLU A 48 12.60 6.71 -5.33
N MET A 49 13.04 7.87 -4.84
CA MET A 49 14.25 8.51 -5.35
C MET A 49 15.46 7.60 -5.09
N ALA A 50 16.30 7.42 -6.11
CA ALA A 50 17.51 6.64 -5.98
C ALA A 50 18.48 7.25 -4.96
N LYS A 51 19.21 6.39 -4.25
CA LYS A 51 20.30 6.84 -3.35
C LYS A 51 21.51 7.32 -4.15
N SER A 52 21.69 6.76 -5.34
CA SER A 52 22.74 7.10 -6.29
C SER A 52 22.17 7.80 -7.53
N GLY A 53 22.78 8.94 -7.91
CA GLY A 53 22.45 9.68 -9.13
C GLY A 53 21.30 10.69 -8.96
N ASN A 54 21.54 11.93 -9.39
CA ASN A 54 20.54 12.99 -9.33
C ASN A 54 19.40 12.71 -10.32
N GLY A 55 18.18 12.49 -9.81
CA GLY A 55 16.96 12.40 -10.61
C GLY A 55 16.56 10.99 -11.08
N LEU A 56 17.34 9.95 -10.75
CA LEU A 56 16.97 8.56 -10.99
C LEU A 56 15.96 8.08 -9.94
N VAL A 57 15.12 7.12 -10.32
CA VAL A 57 14.08 6.57 -9.45
C VAL A 57 14.05 5.04 -9.52
N ASN A 58 13.67 4.43 -8.40
CA ASN A 58 13.14 3.07 -8.36
C ASN A 58 11.61 3.16 -8.39
N ILE A 59 10.96 2.25 -9.10
CA ILE A 59 9.49 2.20 -9.20
C ILE A 59 9.04 0.88 -8.61
N LYS A 60 8.12 0.92 -7.65
CA LYS A 60 7.65 -0.25 -6.89
C LYS A 60 6.16 -0.43 -7.10
N CYS A 61 5.72 -1.65 -7.37
CA CYS A 61 4.29 -1.95 -7.45
C CYS A 61 3.68 -1.94 -6.05
N CYS A 62 2.60 -1.18 -5.82
CA CYS A 62 1.95 -1.13 -4.51
C CYS A 62 1.10 -2.37 -4.18
N TYR A 63 0.90 -3.28 -5.15
CA TYR A 63 0.23 -4.56 -4.88
C TYR A 63 1.19 -5.54 -4.19
N ASN A 64 2.26 -5.97 -4.88
CA ASN A 64 3.20 -6.98 -4.38
C ASN A 64 4.44 -6.39 -3.68
N HIS A 65 4.53 -5.06 -3.61
CA HIS A 65 5.64 -4.33 -2.98
C HIS A 65 7.02 -4.62 -3.60
N LYS A 66 7.08 -5.18 -4.82
CA LYS A 66 8.34 -5.45 -5.54
C LYS A 66 8.67 -4.35 -6.55
N TYR A 67 9.96 -4.17 -6.78
CA TYR A 67 10.50 -3.17 -7.70
C TYR A 67 10.45 -3.64 -9.15
N TRP A 68 10.27 -2.66 -10.04
CA TRP A 68 10.39 -2.82 -11.48
C TRP A 68 11.80 -3.25 -11.82
N VAL A 69 11.90 -4.36 -12.53
CA VAL A 69 13.15 -4.95 -12.98
C VAL A 69 12.92 -5.66 -14.29
N ARG A 70 13.99 -5.90 -15.06
CA ARG A 70 13.92 -6.80 -16.20
C ARG A 70 13.53 -8.21 -15.74
N TRP A 71 12.74 -8.91 -16.55
CA TRP A 71 12.31 -10.28 -16.24
C TRP A 71 13.47 -11.27 -16.11
N SER A 72 14.52 -11.10 -16.92
CA SER A 72 15.76 -11.88 -16.82
C SER A 72 16.91 -11.17 -17.53
N GLN A 73 18.13 -11.68 -17.37
CA GLN A 73 19.30 -11.20 -18.11
C GLN A 73 19.12 -11.26 -19.65
N LYS A 74 18.24 -12.12 -20.16
CA LYS A 74 17.97 -12.30 -21.60
C LYS A 74 16.72 -11.58 -22.10
N HIS A 75 15.90 -11.03 -21.21
CA HIS A 75 14.64 -10.39 -21.56
C HIS A 75 14.68 -8.88 -21.28
N HIS A 76 13.87 -8.13 -22.04
CA HIS A 76 13.66 -6.69 -21.84
C HIS A 76 12.25 -6.37 -21.33
N TRP A 77 11.44 -7.39 -21.06
CA TRP A 77 10.17 -7.24 -20.35
C TRP A 77 10.42 -6.69 -18.94
N ILE A 78 9.59 -5.74 -18.51
CA ILE A 78 9.66 -5.15 -17.18
C ILE A 78 8.56 -5.76 -16.31
N VAL A 79 8.95 -6.27 -15.15
CA VAL A 79 8.11 -6.97 -14.18
C VAL A 79 8.28 -6.37 -12.79
N ALA A 80 7.31 -6.55 -11.89
CA ALA A 80 7.47 -6.24 -10.46
C ALA A 80 8.04 -7.47 -9.74
N GLY A 81 9.36 -7.66 -9.88
CA GLY A 81 10.01 -8.91 -9.48
C GLY A 81 11.12 -8.77 -8.43
N ALA A 82 11.69 -7.57 -8.24
CA ALA A 82 12.81 -7.39 -7.33
C ALA A 82 12.36 -7.10 -5.89
N ASP A 83 12.88 -7.84 -4.91
CA ASP A 83 12.56 -7.67 -3.48
C ASP A 83 13.24 -6.44 -2.87
N GLU A 84 14.35 -5.97 -3.43
CA GLU A 84 15.10 -4.81 -2.97
C GLU A 84 15.61 -4.02 -4.17
N PRO A 85 15.85 -2.70 -4.03
CA PRO A 85 16.40 -1.90 -5.11
C PRO A 85 17.85 -2.33 -5.40
N GLU A 86 18.20 -2.40 -6.69
CA GLU A 86 19.56 -2.66 -7.18
C GLU A 86 20.02 -1.48 -8.03
N GLU A 87 20.88 -0.65 -7.45
CA GLU A 87 21.33 0.60 -8.09
C GLU A 87 22.65 0.45 -8.87
N ASP A 88 23.27 -0.73 -8.88
CA ASP A 88 24.41 -1.01 -9.76
C ASP A 88 23.95 -1.09 -11.22
N GLN A 89 24.20 0.00 -11.95
CA GLN A 89 23.83 0.17 -13.36
C GLN A 89 24.48 -0.86 -14.30
N SER A 90 25.51 -1.59 -13.86
CA SER A 90 26.13 -2.65 -14.67
C SER A 90 25.37 -3.97 -14.61
N LYS A 91 24.56 -4.20 -13.57
CA LYS A 91 23.82 -5.45 -13.38
C LYS A 91 22.52 -5.43 -14.19
N TRP A 92 22.24 -6.55 -14.86
CA TRP A 92 20.98 -6.71 -15.59
C TRP A 92 19.73 -6.55 -14.70
N SER A 93 19.88 -6.80 -13.40
CA SER A 93 18.84 -6.66 -12.36
C SER A 93 18.71 -5.23 -11.83
N CYS A 94 19.38 -4.24 -12.42
CA CYS A 94 19.25 -2.84 -12.05
C CYS A 94 17.78 -2.40 -12.08
N THR A 95 17.32 -1.74 -11.02
CA THR A 95 15.93 -1.29 -10.84
C THR A 95 15.73 0.19 -11.17
N LEU A 96 16.78 0.87 -11.63
CA LEU A 96 16.77 2.31 -11.87
C LEU A 96 16.11 2.66 -13.20
N PHE A 97 15.24 3.65 -13.14
CA PHE A 97 14.63 4.33 -14.27
C PHE A 97 14.90 5.83 -14.22
N GLU A 98 15.03 6.44 -15.38
CA GLU A 98 15.12 7.88 -15.54
C GLU A 98 13.80 8.41 -16.12
N PRO A 99 13.09 9.29 -15.40
CA PRO A 99 11.92 9.97 -15.92
C PRO A 99 12.33 11.10 -16.87
N VAL A 100 11.91 11.02 -18.12
CA VAL A 100 12.14 12.02 -19.17
C VAL A 100 10.81 12.68 -19.52
N TYR A 101 10.60 13.89 -19.03
CA TYR A 101 9.36 14.65 -19.26
C TYR A 101 9.22 15.04 -20.72
N VAL A 102 8.02 14.80 -21.27
CA VAL A 102 7.65 15.25 -22.62
C VAL A 102 6.95 16.60 -22.53
N ASP A 103 6.08 16.75 -21.52
CA ASP A 103 5.42 18.00 -21.14
C ASP A 103 5.13 18.01 -19.62
N ALA A 104 4.23 18.89 -19.16
CA ALA A 104 3.88 19.04 -17.74
C ALA A 104 3.12 17.85 -17.13
N LYS A 105 2.49 17.01 -17.95
CA LYS A 105 1.64 15.87 -17.52
C LYS A 105 2.13 14.52 -18.04
N THR A 106 2.97 14.50 -19.08
CA THR A 106 3.40 13.27 -19.74
C THR A 106 4.90 13.02 -19.61
N VAL A 107 5.26 11.74 -19.48
CA VAL A 107 6.62 11.30 -19.20
C VAL A 107 6.96 10.05 -20.02
N ARG A 108 8.26 9.86 -20.27
CA ARG A 108 8.85 8.57 -20.67
C ARG A 108 9.71 8.04 -19.54
N PHE A 109 9.78 6.72 -19.41
CA PHE A 109 10.74 6.08 -18.50
C PHE A 109 11.85 5.42 -19.29
N ARG A 110 13.11 5.78 -19.02
CA ARG A 110 14.28 5.12 -19.61
C ARG A 110 14.89 4.17 -18.59
N HIS A 111 14.93 2.88 -18.89
CA HIS A 111 15.60 1.87 -18.05
C HIS A 111 17.11 2.10 -18.08
N VAL A 112 17.73 2.37 -16.94
CA VAL A 112 19.09 2.92 -16.87
C VAL A 112 20.14 1.95 -17.43
N GLN A 113 20.10 0.68 -17.03
CA GLN A 113 21.09 -0.30 -17.47
C GLN A 113 21.03 -0.60 -18.97
N LEU A 114 19.82 -0.61 -19.57
CA LEU A 114 19.66 -0.85 -21.01
C LEU A 114 19.75 0.44 -21.83
N ARG A 115 19.56 1.60 -21.21
CA ARG A 115 19.36 2.90 -21.88
C ARG A 115 18.17 2.93 -22.83
N HIS A 116 17.24 2.00 -22.67
CA HIS A 116 16.05 1.86 -23.52
C HIS A 116 14.83 2.51 -22.86
N TYR A 117 14.00 3.17 -23.67
CA TYR A 117 12.69 3.64 -23.23
C TYR A 117 11.74 2.45 -23.02
N ALA A 118 11.13 2.40 -21.84
CA ALA A 118 10.06 1.48 -21.53
C ALA A 118 8.81 1.90 -22.30
N CYS A 119 8.24 0.97 -23.06
CA CYS A 119 7.10 1.20 -23.95
C CYS A 119 6.05 0.10 -23.79
N LEU A 120 4.83 0.42 -24.18
CA LEU A 120 3.79 -0.54 -24.50
C LEU A 120 4.24 -1.35 -25.72
N TRP A 121 4.56 -2.63 -25.54
CA TRP A 121 4.98 -3.49 -26.64
C TRP A 121 3.78 -4.03 -27.41
N ARG A 122 3.94 -4.13 -28.74
CA ARG A 122 2.90 -4.68 -29.62
C ARG A 122 3.35 -6.01 -30.19
N LEU A 123 2.48 -7.00 -30.08
CA LEU A 123 2.61 -8.31 -30.72
C LEU A 123 1.32 -8.62 -31.49
N SER A 124 1.28 -9.78 -32.13
CA SER A 124 0.07 -10.25 -32.80
C SER A 124 -1.10 -10.34 -31.82
N GLN A 125 -2.30 -10.03 -32.30
CA GLN A 125 -3.52 -10.15 -31.50
C GLN A 125 -3.64 -11.56 -30.89
N GLY A 126 -4.04 -11.63 -29.62
CA GLY A 126 -4.13 -12.89 -28.86
C GLY A 126 -2.83 -13.35 -28.22
N ASN A 127 -1.70 -12.69 -28.50
CA ASN A 127 -0.45 -12.97 -27.77
C ASN A 127 -0.57 -12.45 -26.32
N VAL A 128 -0.23 -13.30 -25.34
CA VAL A 128 -0.35 -12.98 -23.91
C VAL A 128 0.52 -11.79 -23.49
N TYR A 129 1.64 -11.59 -24.18
CA TYR A 129 2.59 -10.48 -23.97
C TYR A 129 2.21 -9.18 -24.70
N ASP A 130 1.17 -9.18 -25.53
CA ASP A 130 0.70 -7.93 -26.19
C ASP A 130 0.31 -6.91 -25.10
N TYR A 131 0.70 -5.65 -25.30
CA TYR A 131 0.54 -4.53 -24.36
C TYR A 131 1.31 -4.62 -23.04
N CYS A 132 2.21 -5.59 -22.87
CA CYS A 132 3.11 -5.62 -21.70
C CYS A 132 4.20 -4.54 -21.81
N LEU A 133 4.68 -4.09 -20.65
CA LEU A 133 5.74 -3.10 -20.53
C LEU A 133 7.09 -3.71 -20.93
N PHE A 134 7.79 -3.06 -21.85
CA PHE A 134 9.02 -3.56 -22.44
C PHE A 134 10.04 -2.44 -22.65
N ALA A 135 11.30 -2.66 -22.30
CA ALA A 135 12.41 -1.77 -22.59
C ALA A 135 12.81 -1.86 -24.08
N GLY A 136 12.13 -1.06 -24.91
CA GLY A 136 12.10 -1.16 -26.37
C GLY A 136 13.40 -0.77 -27.06
N SER A 137 13.71 0.52 -27.05
CA SER A 137 14.81 1.09 -27.83
C SER A 137 15.45 2.29 -27.14
N GLU A 138 16.69 2.60 -27.50
CA GLU A 138 17.39 3.81 -27.02
C GLU A 138 16.75 5.11 -27.47
N LYS A 139 16.06 5.10 -28.61
CA LYS A 139 15.37 6.28 -29.15
C LYS A 139 13.89 6.28 -28.76
N PRO A 140 13.27 7.46 -28.59
CA PRO A 140 11.84 7.57 -28.38
C PRO A 140 11.03 6.88 -29.49
N ASN A 141 9.89 6.30 -29.13
CA ASN A 141 9.01 5.64 -30.08
C ASN A 141 8.19 6.66 -30.88
N ASN A 142 8.22 6.56 -32.21
CA ASN A 142 7.52 7.51 -33.10
C ASN A 142 5.99 7.46 -32.97
N GLU A 143 5.42 6.34 -32.53
CA GLU A 143 3.99 6.16 -32.30
C GLU A 143 3.60 6.49 -30.84
N GLN A 144 4.52 7.08 -30.07
CA GLN A 144 4.31 7.49 -28.68
C GLN A 144 3.89 6.34 -27.73
N ARG A 145 4.26 5.09 -28.08
CA ARG A 145 4.04 3.91 -27.21
C ARG A 145 4.85 3.95 -25.92
N ASP A 146 5.79 4.86 -25.80
CA ASP A 146 6.66 5.10 -24.64
C ASP A 146 6.24 6.34 -23.83
N VAL A 147 5.14 7.00 -24.19
CA VAL A 147 4.62 8.20 -23.51
C VAL A 147 3.44 7.83 -22.62
N TYR A 148 3.52 8.28 -21.37
CA TYR A 148 2.51 8.02 -20.35
C TYR A 148 2.04 9.31 -19.73
N THR A 149 0.73 9.42 -19.53
CA THR A 149 0.13 10.46 -18.70
C THR A 149 0.22 10.02 -17.24
N ILE A 150 0.83 10.87 -16.41
CA ILE A 150 0.93 10.66 -14.96
C ILE A 150 -0.39 11.02 -14.31
N ILE A 151 -0.95 10.09 -13.53
CA ILE A 151 -2.01 10.38 -12.58
C ILE A 151 -1.40 10.45 -11.19
N ASP A 152 -1.53 11.60 -10.54
CA ASP A 152 -1.09 11.82 -9.17
C ASP A 152 -2.05 11.13 -8.20
N LEU A 153 -1.65 9.96 -7.69
CA LEU A 153 -2.40 9.19 -6.71
C LEU A 153 -2.02 9.55 -5.26
N GLU A 154 -1.04 10.44 -5.07
CA GLU A 154 -0.68 10.97 -3.75
C GLU A 154 -1.68 12.04 -3.31
N SER A 155 -2.13 12.88 -4.25
CA SER A 155 -3.17 13.89 -4.01
C SER A 155 -4.59 13.35 -4.07
N LEU A 156 -4.82 12.17 -4.68
CA LEU A 156 -6.15 11.57 -4.80
C LEU A 156 -6.63 10.99 -3.46
N PHE A 157 -7.81 11.40 -3.02
CA PHE A 157 -8.45 10.84 -1.83
C PHE A 157 -9.47 9.76 -2.23
N ILE A 158 -9.21 8.50 -1.87
CA ILE A 158 -10.09 7.38 -2.23
C ILE A 158 -11.16 7.24 -1.15
N LEU A 159 -12.36 7.71 -1.46
CA LEU A 159 -13.48 7.74 -0.51
C LEU A 159 -14.04 6.33 -0.25
N PRO A 160 -14.40 6.00 1.01
CA PRO A 160 -15.22 4.84 1.31
C PRO A 160 -16.58 4.91 0.61
N LYS A 161 -17.22 3.76 0.44
CA LYS A 161 -18.50 3.67 -0.28
C LYS A 161 -19.65 4.33 0.46
N HIS A 162 -19.73 4.16 1.78
CA HIS A 162 -20.81 4.70 2.61
C HIS A 162 -20.24 5.72 3.59
N VAL A 163 -20.60 6.99 3.41
CA VAL A 163 -19.96 8.10 4.13
C VAL A 163 -20.95 9.15 4.61
N ALA A 164 -20.55 9.83 5.67
CA ALA A 164 -21.04 11.16 6.02
C ALA A 164 -19.89 12.17 5.89
N PHE A 165 -20.24 13.43 5.64
CA PHE A 165 -19.30 14.54 5.56
C PHE A 165 -19.54 15.48 6.72
N VAL A 166 -18.50 15.87 7.44
CA VAL A 166 -18.56 16.85 8.53
C VAL A 166 -17.85 18.12 8.08
N GLY A 167 -18.52 19.26 8.26
CA GLY A 167 -17.97 20.57 7.90
C GLY A 167 -17.12 21.18 9.01
N ASP A 168 -16.48 22.30 8.70
CA ASP A 168 -15.69 23.11 9.64
C ASP A 168 -16.48 23.64 10.85
N ASN A 169 -17.81 23.61 10.79
CA ASN A 169 -18.70 23.95 11.89
C ASN A 169 -19.06 22.74 12.79
N GLU A 170 -18.35 21.62 12.65
CA GLU A 170 -18.55 20.38 13.41
C GLU A 170 -19.95 19.77 13.23
N ARG A 171 -20.63 20.11 12.12
CA ARG A 171 -21.95 19.57 11.78
C ARG A 171 -21.84 18.63 10.59
N TYR A 172 -22.64 17.56 10.62
CA TYR A 172 -22.83 16.68 9.48
C TYR A 172 -23.62 17.38 8.37
N LEU A 173 -23.20 17.14 7.14
CA LEU A 173 -23.91 17.52 5.93
C LEU A 173 -25.17 16.67 5.80
N SER A 174 -26.32 17.29 5.98
CA SER A 174 -27.65 16.67 6.00
C SER A 174 -28.50 17.14 4.83
N ALA A 175 -29.33 16.24 4.30
CA ALA A 175 -30.33 16.55 3.29
C ALA A 175 -31.35 17.60 3.80
N TYR A 176 -31.48 18.71 3.06
CA TYR A 176 -32.32 19.85 3.45
C TYR A 176 -33.18 20.34 2.28
N LEU A 177 -34.51 20.28 2.44
CA LEU A 177 -35.45 20.79 1.44
C LEU A 177 -35.77 22.26 1.72
N SER A 178 -35.48 23.13 0.74
CA SER A 178 -35.73 24.58 0.85
C SER A 178 -36.19 25.12 -0.49
N ASP A 179 -37.29 25.88 -0.51
CA ASP A 179 -37.93 26.37 -1.75
C ASP A 179 -38.15 25.26 -2.80
N ASN A 180 -38.56 24.08 -2.32
CA ASN A 180 -38.75 22.88 -3.14
C ASN A 180 -37.49 22.36 -3.86
N GLN A 181 -36.29 22.78 -3.42
CA GLN A 181 -35.01 22.30 -3.94
C GLN A 181 -34.25 21.48 -2.88
N PRO A 182 -33.60 20.36 -3.26
CA PRO A 182 -32.94 19.44 -2.34
C PRO A 182 -31.49 19.87 -2.05
N TYR A 183 -31.31 20.88 -1.21
CA TYR A 183 -30.00 21.33 -0.75
C TYR A 183 -29.33 20.32 0.20
N LEU A 184 -28.04 20.54 0.45
CA LEU A 184 -27.24 19.83 1.43
C LEU A 184 -26.72 20.86 2.44
N GLN A 185 -27.08 20.72 3.72
CA GLN A 185 -26.82 21.70 4.77
C GLN A 185 -26.00 21.08 5.92
N PHE A 186 -24.96 21.78 6.36
CA PHE A 186 -24.15 21.40 7.53
C PHE A 186 -24.89 21.77 8.82
N SER A 187 -25.82 20.93 9.26
CA SER A 187 -26.73 21.22 10.39
C SER A 187 -26.91 20.10 11.41
N SER A 188 -26.72 18.82 11.02
CA SER A 188 -26.96 17.71 11.94
C SER A 188 -25.79 17.55 12.94
N ASP A 189 -26.10 17.14 14.17
CA ASP A 189 -25.13 16.76 15.21
C ASP A 189 -24.97 15.23 15.35
N ASP A 190 -25.70 14.46 14.54
CA ASP A 190 -25.90 13.03 14.73
C ASP A 190 -25.61 12.27 13.43
N ASN A 191 -24.61 11.38 13.46
CA ASN A 191 -24.28 10.51 12.33
C ASN A 191 -25.30 9.39 12.10
N THR A 192 -26.25 9.19 13.02
CA THR A 192 -27.36 8.25 12.86
C THR A 192 -28.58 8.90 12.20
N ASP A 193 -28.57 10.22 11.96
CA ASP A 193 -29.62 10.90 11.18
C ASP A 193 -29.68 10.29 9.76
N PRO A 194 -30.81 9.71 9.34
CA PRO A 194 -30.93 9.10 8.00
C PRO A 194 -30.71 10.08 6.85
N LYS A 195 -30.67 11.39 7.12
CA LYS A 195 -30.40 12.45 6.14
C LYS A 195 -28.92 12.72 5.87
N VAL A 196 -28.00 12.25 6.72
CA VAL A 196 -26.56 12.54 6.55
C VAL A 196 -25.83 11.55 5.65
N GLY A 197 -26.43 10.37 5.43
CA GLY A 197 -25.79 9.29 4.71
C GLY A 197 -25.71 9.52 3.20
N ASN A 198 -24.55 9.19 2.63
CA ASN A 198 -24.29 9.23 1.20
C ASN A 198 -23.60 7.94 0.72
N GLU A 199 -23.82 7.62 -0.56
CA GLU A 199 -23.13 6.54 -1.27
C GLU A 199 -22.22 7.11 -2.35
N VAL A 200 -20.95 6.67 -2.38
CA VAL A 200 -19.92 7.14 -3.31
C VAL A 200 -19.72 6.13 -4.43
N PHE A 201 -19.66 6.63 -5.66
CA PHE A 201 -19.44 5.87 -6.88
C PHE A 201 -18.20 6.42 -7.60
N THR A 202 -17.09 5.70 -7.51
CA THR A 202 -15.84 6.06 -8.20
C THR A 202 -15.95 5.75 -9.69
N THR A 203 -15.51 6.69 -10.53
CA THR A 203 -15.45 6.51 -11.98
C THR A 203 -14.06 6.04 -12.41
N ARG A 204 -13.92 5.71 -13.70
CA ARG A 204 -12.67 5.16 -14.27
C ARG A 204 -11.45 6.06 -14.08
N ASP A 205 -11.64 7.37 -14.09
CA ASP A 205 -10.54 8.34 -13.98
C ASP A 205 -10.22 8.74 -12.53
N GLY A 206 -10.96 8.22 -11.54
CA GLY A 206 -10.80 8.53 -10.13
C GLY A 206 -11.70 9.66 -9.61
N SER A 207 -12.43 10.36 -10.48
CA SER A 207 -13.54 11.21 -10.04
C SER A 207 -14.65 10.38 -9.40
N VAL A 208 -15.54 11.03 -8.66
CA VAL A 208 -16.64 10.38 -7.95
C VAL A 208 -17.98 11.03 -8.26
N ARG A 209 -19.03 10.23 -8.16
CA ARG A 209 -20.42 10.67 -8.05
C ARG A 209 -20.91 10.34 -6.65
N ILE A 210 -21.64 11.25 -6.04
CA ILE A 210 -22.10 11.09 -4.65
C ILE A 210 -23.62 11.10 -4.67
N LYS A 211 -24.25 10.08 -4.09
CA LYS A 211 -25.70 9.93 -4.02
C LYS A 211 -26.17 10.15 -2.59
N SER A 212 -27.15 11.03 -2.40
CA SER A 212 -27.80 11.18 -1.09
C SER A 212 -28.69 9.97 -0.83
N ASN A 213 -28.52 9.32 0.33
CA ASN A 213 -29.37 8.19 0.71
C ASN A 213 -30.83 8.64 0.93
N HIS A 214 -31.01 9.84 1.48
CA HIS A 214 -32.33 10.39 1.78
C HIS A 214 -33.14 10.72 0.52
N PHE A 215 -32.55 11.45 -0.43
CA PHE A 215 -33.24 11.81 -1.67
C PHE A 215 -33.21 10.69 -2.72
N GLY A 216 -32.23 9.77 -2.63
CA GLY A 216 -32.02 8.73 -3.63
C GLY A 216 -31.49 9.25 -4.97
N LYS A 217 -30.89 10.45 -4.98
CA LYS A 217 -30.42 11.17 -6.18
C LYS A 217 -28.96 11.57 -6.05
N PHE A 218 -28.30 11.77 -7.19
CA PHE A 218 -26.91 12.23 -7.24
C PHE A 218 -26.80 13.73 -6.96
N TRP A 219 -25.70 14.09 -6.29
CA TRP A 219 -25.25 15.46 -6.12
C TRP A 219 -24.94 16.09 -7.47
N ARG A 220 -25.35 17.34 -7.65
CA ARG A 220 -25.19 18.10 -8.89
C ARG A 220 -25.03 19.58 -8.59
N LEU A 221 -24.11 20.22 -9.30
CA LEU A 221 -23.94 21.66 -9.31
C LEU A 221 -25.15 22.37 -9.94
N SER A 222 -25.74 23.36 -9.26
CA SER A 222 -26.86 24.17 -9.77
C SER A 222 -27.12 25.47 -8.97
N PRO A 223 -27.00 26.66 -9.58
CA PRO A 223 -25.93 26.98 -10.52
C PRO A 223 -24.55 26.96 -9.82
N SER A 224 -24.51 27.26 -8.52
CA SER A 224 -23.30 27.18 -7.69
C SER A 224 -23.51 26.40 -6.39
N TRP A 225 -24.76 26.12 -6.02
CA TRP A 225 -25.09 25.22 -4.92
C TRP A 225 -24.96 23.78 -5.37
N ILE A 226 -24.78 22.87 -4.41
CA ILE A 226 -24.88 21.44 -4.67
C ILE A 226 -26.27 20.96 -4.24
N TRP A 227 -27.03 20.45 -5.21
CA TRP A 227 -28.34 19.84 -4.99
C TRP A 227 -28.25 18.33 -5.16
N ALA A 228 -29.05 17.58 -4.43
CA ALA A 228 -29.21 16.14 -4.63
C ALA A 228 -30.48 15.86 -5.43
N ASP A 229 -30.47 16.19 -6.73
CA ASP A 229 -31.63 16.13 -7.62
C ASP A 229 -31.39 15.31 -8.90
N SER A 230 -30.16 14.87 -9.16
CA SER A 230 -29.82 14.29 -10.45
C SER A 230 -30.19 12.80 -10.54
N ASP A 231 -30.96 12.48 -11.58
CA ASP A 231 -31.25 11.12 -12.05
C ASP A 231 -30.28 10.61 -13.12
N ASP A 232 -29.30 11.42 -13.52
CA ASP A 232 -28.31 11.02 -14.50
C ASP A 232 -27.64 9.71 -14.05
N THR A 233 -27.72 8.67 -14.88
CA THR A 233 -27.05 7.39 -14.64
C THR A 233 -25.73 7.29 -15.38
N THR A 234 -25.38 8.29 -16.18
CA THR A 234 -24.14 8.39 -16.94
C THR A 234 -23.09 9.22 -16.20
N ASN A 235 -21.85 9.14 -16.66
CA ASN A 235 -20.74 9.97 -16.17
C ASN A 235 -20.41 11.11 -17.15
N ASN A 236 -21.40 11.56 -17.93
CA ASN A 236 -21.18 12.56 -18.98
C ASN A 236 -21.44 13.99 -18.51
N ASN A 237 -22.22 14.17 -17.45
CA ASN A 237 -22.50 15.49 -16.90
C ASN A 237 -21.41 15.89 -15.87
N PRO A 238 -20.52 16.84 -16.20
CA PRO A 238 -19.46 17.26 -15.29
C PRO A 238 -19.98 17.91 -14.01
N ASP A 239 -21.21 18.45 -14.01
CA ASP A 239 -21.84 19.02 -12.82
C ASP A 239 -22.12 17.96 -11.74
N THR A 240 -22.18 16.68 -12.10
CA THR A 240 -22.39 15.56 -11.17
C THR A 240 -21.10 14.86 -10.75
N LEU A 241 -19.95 15.30 -11.29
CA LEU A 241 -18.65 14.71 -11.04
C LEU A 241 -17.84 15.58 -10.09
N PHE A 242 -17.20 14.93 -9.13
CA PHE A 242 -16.35 15.56 -8.13
C PHE A 242 -14.98 14.90 -8.13
N TRP A 243 -13.92 15.68 -8.05
CA TRP A 243 -12.56 15.20 -7.87
C TRP A 243 -12.16 15.32 -6.40
N PRO A 244 -11.98 14.20 -5.68
CA PRO A 244 -11.52 14.23 -4.30
C PRO A 244 -10.04 14.60 -4.23
N VAL A 245 -9.73 15.66 -3.49
CA VAL A 245 -8.36 16.10 -3.23
C VAL A 245 -8.06 15.91 -1.75
N LYS A 246 -6.96 15.24 -1.44
CA LYS A 246 -6.48 15.10 -0.06
C LYS A 246 -6.06 16.47 0.47
N ALA A 247 -6.76 16.96 1.50
CA ALA A 247 -6.41 18.19 2.23
C ALA A 247 -5.53 17.86 3.44
N ASP A 248 -5.89 16.81 4.19
CA ASP A 248 -5.11 16.22 5.30
C ASP A 248 -5.43 14.71 5.40
N ASN A 249 -4.84 13.98 6.37
CA ASN A 249 -4.98 12.53 6.53
C ASN A 249 -6.43 12.02 6.70
N GLN A 250 -7.38 12.88 7.09
CA GLN A 250 -8.81 12.57 7.19
C GLN A 250 -9.73 13.65 6.58
N MET A 251 -9.13 14.69 5.98
CA MET A 251 -9.86 15.80 5.38
C MET A 251 -9.79 15.70 3.86
N VAL A 252 -10.95 15.76 3.22
CA VAL A 252 -11.07 15.82 1.76
C VAL A 252 -11.63 17.18 1.35
N ALA A 253 -11.09 17.72 0.25
CA ALA A 253 -11.73 18.80 -0.48
C ALA A 253 -12.32 18.23 -1.77
N LEU A 254 -13.59 18.52 -2.06
CA LEU A 254 -14.26 18.03 -3.26
C LEU A 254 -14.28 19.15 -4.31
N ARG A 255 -13.59 18.94 -5.43
CA ARG A 255 -13.65 19.86 -6.58
C ARG A 255 -14.74 19.42 -7.55
N ASN A 256 -15.76 20.24 -7.81
CA ASN A 256 -16.74 19.93 -8.85
C ASN A 256 -16.12 20.13 -10.24
N LEU A 257 -16.35 19.19 -11.17
CA LEU A 257 -15.77 19.26 -12.52
C LEU A 257 -16.52 20.21 -13.47
N GLY A 258 -17.76 20.58 -13.17
CA GLY A 258 -18.57 21.50 -13.96
C GLY A 258 -18.03 22.93 -13.95
N ASN A 259 -17.67 23.44 -12.78
CA ASN A 259 -17.11 24.79 -12.63
C ASN A 259 -15.65 24.84 -12.13
N ASN A 260 -15.03 23.68 -11.90
CA ASN A 260 -13.65 23.52 -11.44
C ASN A 260 -13.34 24.16 -10.07
N ASN A 261 -14.36 24.46 -9.27
CA ASN A 261 -14.25 25.01 -7.92
C ASN A 261 -14.41 23.92 -6.85
N PHE A 262 -13.87 24.20 -5.67
CA PHE A 262 -14.05 23.39 -4.47
C PHE A 262 -15.39 23.69 -3.78
N CYS A 263 -16.06 22.61 -3.39
CA CYS A 263 -17.21 22.60 -2.53
C CYS A 263 -16.81 23.07 -1.13
N LYS A 264 -17.57 24.01 -0.56
CA LYS A 264 -17.39 24.51 0.79
C LYS A 264 -18.72 24.76 1.47
N ARG A 265 -18.70 24.84 2.80
CA ARG A 265 -19.81 25.42 3.56
C ARG A 265 -19.90 26.92 3.23
N LEU A 266 -21.09 27.37 2.86
CA LEU A 266 -21.36 28.77 2.55
C LEU A 266 -22.67 29.25 3.18
N THR A 267 -22.63 30.45 3.74
CA THR A 267 -23.83 31.21 4.13
C THR A 267 -23.98 32.42 3.23
N SER A 268 -25.02 32.43 2.40
CA SER A 268 -25.40 33.57 1.56
C SER A 268 -26.94 33.62 1.40
N SER A 269 -27.50 33.18 0.28
CA SER A 269 -28.95 33.01 0.13
C SER A 269 -29.49 31.77 0.85
N LYS A 270 -28.60 30.83 1.20
CA LYS A 270 -28.87 29.68 2.08
C LYS A 270 -27.85 29.66 3.20
N ILE A 271 -28.25 29.14 4.36
CA ILE A 271 -27.42 29.10 5.57
C ILE A 271 -26.64 27.79 5.58
N SER A 272 -25.31 27.87 5.72
CA SER A 272 -24.40 26.72 5.87
C SER A 272 -24.66 25.57 4.88
N CYS A 273 -24.95 25.89 3.62
CA CYS A 273 -25.19 24.88 2.58
C CYS A 273 -23.92 24.63 1.75
N LEU A 274 -23.84 23.45 1.13
CA LEU A 274 -22.73 23.06 0.28
C LEU A 274 -22.76 23.83 -1.05
N ASN A 275 -21.66 24.49 -1.38
CA ASN A 275 -21.52 25.35 -2.56
C ASN A 275 -20.15 25.22 -3.21
N ALA A 276 -20.06 25.10 -4.53
CA ALA A 276 -18.79 25.06 -5.27
C ALA A 276 -18.31 26.49 -5.62
N ALA A 277 -17.73 27.18 -4.64
CA ALA A 277 -17.57 28.64 -4.70
C ALA A 277 -16.19 29.14 -5.17
N LEU A 278 -15.10 28.43 -4.83
CA LEU A 278 -13.73 28.95 -4.94
C LEU A 278 -12.79 27.94 -5.61
N SER A 279 -11.80 28.43 -6.37
CA SER A 279 -10.82 27.58 -7.06
C SER A 279 -9.70 27.05 -6.15
N THR A 280 -9.64 27.50 -4.89
CA THR A 280 -8.66 27.12 -3.87
C THR A 280 -9.32 26.43 -2.70
N ILE A 281 -8.62 25.51 -2.04
CA ILE A 281 -9.08 24.84 -0.82
C ILE A 281 -9.01 25.87 0.32
N THR A 282 -10.18 26.24 0.87
CA THR A 282 -10.28 27.06 2.08
C THR A 282 -10.62 26.20 3.27
N PHE A 283 -10.49 26.73 4.50
CA PHE A 283 -10.84 26.00 5.73
C PHE A 283 -12.25 25.38 5.67
N GLU A 284 -13.25 26.11 5.18
CA GLU A 284 -14.63 25.61 5.09
C GLU A 284 -14.87 24.63 3.90
N ALA A 285 -13.84 24.39 3.09
CA ALA A 285 -13.82 23.40 2.01
C ALA A 285 -13.20 22.07 2.45
N GLU A 286 -12.58 22.03 3.63
CA GLU A 286 -12.04 20.83 4.23
C GLU A 286 -13.17 20.07 4.92
N LEU A 287 -13.48 18.87 4.42
CA LEU A 287 -14.56 18.03 4.93
C LEU A 287 -13.94 16.82 5.61
N GLU A 288 -14.27 16.61 6.89
CA GLU A 288 -13.97 15.35 7.57
C GLU A 288 -14.90 14.26 7.04
N ILE A 289 -14.35 13.05 6.90
CA ILE A 289 -15.07 11.88 6.41
C ILE A 289 -15.29 10.89 7.53
N GLU A 290 -16.54 10.53 7.75
CA GLU A 290 -16.90 9.39 8.59
C GLU A 290 -17.43 8.26 7.72
N GLU A 291 -16.91 7.05 7.95
CA GLU A 291 -17.41 5.83 7.33
C GLU A 291 -18.67 5.36 8.09
N LEU A 292 -19.80 5.24 7.40
CA LEU A 292 -21.09 4.87 8.00
C LEU A 292 -21.25 3.35 8.14
N VAL A 293 -20.28 2.73 8.81
CA VAL A 293 -20.21 1.29 9.09
C VAL A 293 -20.14 1.10 10.61
N LEU A 294 -21.11 0.36 11.15
CA LEU A 294 -21.21 0.08 12.57
C LEU A 294 -20.17 -0.94 13.04
N SER A 295 -19.99 -2.01 12.27
CA SER A 295 -19.00 -3.05 12.53
C SER A 295 -18.55 -3.73 11.24
N ARG A 296 -17.34 -4.30 11.28
CA ARG A 296 -16.72 -4.98 10.16
C ARG A 296 -16.19 -6.34 10.57
N THR A 297 -16.41 -7.34 9.72
CA THR A 297 -15.81 -8.67 9.86
C THR A 297 -15.03 -9.03 8.60
N ILE A 298 -13.79 -9.47 8.78
CA ILE A 298 -12.90 -9.90 7.71
C ILE A 298 -12.78 -11.42 7.76
N ASN A 299 -13.18 -12.07 6.67
CA ASN A 299 -13.21 -13.53 6.52
C ASN A 299 -12.53 -13.95 5.22
N ASN A 300 -12.34 -15.27 5.04
CA ASN A 300 -11.84 -15.87 3.80
C ASN A 300 -10.54 -15.21 3.29
N VAL A 301 -9.64 -14.89 4.20
CA VAL A 301 -8.35 -14.28 3.85
C VAL A 301 -7.51 -15.31 3.09
N ASN A 302 -7.10 -14.95 1.88
CA ASN A 302 -6.27 -15.77 1.01
C ASN A 302 -4.97 -15.04 0.69
N TYR A 303 -3.85 -15.51 1.26
CA TYR A 303 -2.53 -14.95 1.04
C TYR A 303 -1.94 -15.38 -0.31
N ASN A 304 -1.57 -14.41 -1.13
CA ASN A 304 -0.97 -14.62 -2.44
C ASN A 304 0.55 -14.79 -2.28
N LEU A 305 0.97 -16.01 -1.94
CA LEU A 305 2.37 -16.31 -1.61
C LEU A 305 3.33 -16.19 -2.80
N MET A 306 2.84 -16.29 -4.04
CA MET A 306 3.66 -16.05 -5.25
C MET A 306 4.14 -14.60 -5.33
N ASP A 307 3.35 -13.68 -4.76
CA ASP A 307 3.60 -12.24 -4.73
C ASP A 307 4.32 -11.78 -3.46
N ALA A 308 4.60 -12.70 -2.53
CA ALA A 308 5.24 -12.38 -1.27
C ALA A 308 6.67 -11.84 -1.48
N ARG A 309 7.03 -10.88 -0.64
CA ARG A 309 8.34 -10.24 -0.62
C ARG A 309 8.98 -10.46 0.74
N ILE A 310 10.25 -10.89 0.77
CA ILE A 310 11.07 -10.96 2.00
C ILE A 310 12.26 -10.02 1.82
N TYR A 311 12.50 -9.15 2.80
CA TYR A 311 13.49 -8.06 2.68
C TYR A 311 14.08 -7.70 4.04
N ASN A 312 15.07 -6.79 4.06
CA ASN A 312 15.73 -6.32 5.28
C ASN A 312 16.31 -7.47 6.13
N GLN A 313 16.83 -8.52 5.48
CA GLN A 313 17.38 -9.69 6.17
C GLN A 313 18.74 -9.36 6.79
N SER A 314 18.90 -9.62 8.08
CA SER A 314 20.16 -9.40 8.80
C SER A 314 20.39 -10.50 9.84
N VAL A 315 21.62 -11.02 9.89
CA VAL A 315 22.04 -11.99 10.91
C VAL A 315 22.44 -11.23 12.17
N LEU A 316 21.86 -11.59 13.30
CA LEU A 316 22.04 -10.96 14.61
C LEU A 316 22.51 -12.00 15.62
N THR A 317 23.40 -11.58 16.53
CA THR A 317 23.73 -12.34 17.73
C THR A 317 22.67 -12.07 18.80
N MET A 318 21.89 -13.10 19.13
CA MET A 318 20.75 -13.02 20.05
C MET A 318 21.17 -13.15 21.51
N ALA A 319 22.13 -14.04 21.79
CA ALA A 319 22.68 -14.26 23.11
C ALA A 319 24.10 -14.82 23.02
N ASN A 320 24.89 -14.57 24.05
CA ASN A 320 26.22 -15.17 24.24
C ASN A 320 26.26 -15.87 25.61
N GLY A 321 27.06 -16.92 25.69
CA GLY A 321 27.36 -17.59 26.95
C GLY A 321 28.67 -18.36 26.83
N ASP A 322 29.30 -18.62 27.97
CA ASP A 322 30.61 -19.26 28.01
C ASP A 322 30.53 -20.56 28.81
N ALA A 323 31.27 -21.57 28.33
CA ALA A 323 31.45 -22.83 29.02
C ALA A 323 32.94 -23.04 29.31
N ILE A 324 33.29 -23.10 30.59
CA ILE A 324 34.69 -23.17 31.05
C ILE A 324 34.97 -24.58 31.58
N ASN A 325 36.07 -25.18 31.13
CA ASN A 325 36.58 -26.43 31.69
C ASN A 325 38.03 -26.26 32.16
N GLN A 326 38.20 -26.22 33.49
CA GLN A 326 39.49 -26.16 34.18
C GLN A 326 39.99 -27.54 34.63
N THR A 327 39.43 -28.63 34.09
CA THR A 327 39.85 -29.99 34.43
C THR A 327 40.65 -30.63 33.31
N GLU A 328 41.40 -31.67 33.64
CA GLU A 328 42.22 -32.45 32.69
C GLU A 328 41.39 -33.35 31.75
N GLY A 329 40.08 -33.50 32.01
CA GLY A 329 39.17 -34.33 31.22
C GLY A 329 38.12 -33.50 30.46
N THR A 330 37.68 -33.98 29.29
CA THR A 330 36.58 -33.36 28.54
C THR A 330 35.28 -33.38 29.35
N ARG A 331 34.52 -32.28 29.31
CA ARG A 331 33.21 -32.16 29.98
C ARG A 331 32.12 -31.68 29.04
N VAL A 332 30.87 -32.08 29.31
CA VAL A 332 29.69 -31.48 28.67
C VAL A 332 29.11 -30.47 29.64
N VAL A 333 28.96 -29.23 29.20
CA VAL A 333 28.44 -28.11 30.00
C VAL A 333 27.14 -27.62 29.37
N GLU A 334 26.14 -27.35 30.21
CA GLU A 334 24.89 -26.73 29.78
C GLU A 334 25.00 -25.20 29.87
N VAL A 335 24.96 -24.53 28.72
CA VAL A 335 24.96 -23.07 28.63
C VAL A 335 23.52 -22.60 28.51
N LYS A 336 23.04 -21.86 29.50
CA LYS A 336 21.74 -21.19 29.47
C LYS A 336 21.88 -19.87 28.75
N LEU A 337 21.07 -19.66 27.71
CA LEU A 337 21.01 -18.43 26.94
C LEU A 337 19.60 -17.87 27.02
N GLN A 338 19.50 -16.57 27.32
CA GLN A 338 18.24 -15.83 27.34
C GLN A 338 18.31 -14.72 26.29
N TYR A 339 17.26 -14.57 25.50
CA TYR A 339 17.16 -13.53 24.47
C TYR A 339 15.73 -13.06 24.29
N THR A 340 15.58 -11.88 23.69
CA THR A 340 14.28 -11.28 23.40
C THR A 340 14.02 -11.26 21.90
N GLU A 341 12.89 -11.83 21.48
CA GLU A 341 12.40 -11.71 20.12
C GLU A 341 11.40 -10.56 20.02
N LYS A 342 11.62 -9.65 19.08
CA LYS A 342 10.66 -8.59 18.74
C LYS A 342 9.90 -8.97 17.47
N ARG A 343 8.58 -9.03 17.54
CA ARG A 343 7.75 -9.35 16.37
C ARG A 343 6.76 -8.23 16.12
N SER A 344 6.39 -8.06 14.85
CA SER A 344 5.34 -7.14 14.47
C SER A 344 4.44 -7.75 13.41
N LYS A 345 3.19 -7.28 13.38
CA LYS A 345 2.21 -7.64 12.35
C LYS A 345 1.32 -6.44 12.03
N THR A 346 1.00 -6.28 10.76
CA THR A 346 0.10 -5.25 10.26
C THR A 346 -0.72 -5.79 9.10
N TRP A 347 -2.04 -5.73 9.19
CA TRP A 347 -2.93 -5.88 8.03
C TRP A 347 -3.34 -4.50 7.54
N ASN A 348 -3.11 -4.26 6.25
CA ASN A 348 -3.43 -2.99 5.63
C ASN A 348 -4.08 -3.20 4.25
N SER A 349 -4.52 -2.11 3.64
CA SER A 349 -5.04 -2.04 2.29
C SER A 349 -4.18 -1.10 1.45
N SER A 350 -3.89 -1.50 0.21
CA SER A 350 -3.10 -0.70 -0.74
C SER A 350 -3.88 0.50 -1.29
N ILE A 351 -5.22 0.40 -1.30
CA ILE A 351 -6.12 1.38 -1.91
C ILE A 351 -7.29 1.77 -1.01
N SER A 352 -8.04 0.82 -0.46
CA SER A 352 -9.24 1.17 0.29
C SER A 352 -8.87 1.92 1.57
N LEU A 353 -9.52 3.05 1.79
CA LEU A 353 -9.47 3.74 3.06
C LEU A 353 -10.43 3.03 4.03
N LYS A 354 -9.92 2.58 5.17
CA LYS A 354 -10.73 2.01 6.25
C LYS A 354 -10.61 2.88 7.49
N LEU A 355 -11.70 3.53 7.89
CA LEU A 355 -11.66 4.56 8.92
C LEU A 355 -12.25 4.05 10.23
N ARG A 356 -11.41 3.83 11.25
CA ARG A 356 -11.81 3.66 12.67
C ARG A 356 -13.00 2.71 12.93
N VAL A 357 -13.29 1.78 12.03
CA VAL A 357 -14.35 0.77 12.18
C VAL A 357 -13.80 -0.37 13.03
N THR A 358 -14.54 -0.75 14.08
CA THR A 358 -14.27 -1.95 14.87
C THR A 358 -14.28 -3.16 13.93
N THR A 359 -13.11 -3.79 13.78
CA THR A 359 -12.93 -4.90 12.84
C THR A 359 -12.55 -6.17 13.60
N SER A 360 -13.33 -7.22 13.39
CA SER A 360 -12.99 -8.59 13.83
C SER A 360 -12.38 -9.36 12.66
N ILE A 361 -11.30 -10.10 12.93
CA ILE A 361 -10.60 -10.90 11.93
C ILE A 361 -10.25 -12.29 12.48
N GLU A 362 -10.48 -13.29 11.65
CA GLU A 362 -10.07 -14.68 11.86
C GLU A 362 -9.28 -15.14 10.63
N THR A 363 -7.97 -15.34 10.79
CA THR A 363 -7.07 -15.60 9.67
C THR A 363 -5.76 -16.23 10.12
N GLY A 364 -4.98 -16.74 9.17
CA GLY A 364 -3.60 -17.07 9.42
C GLY A 364 -2.69 -15.84 9.54
N ILE A 365 -1.55 -15.97 10.22
CA ILE A 365 -0.50 -14.92 10.25
C ILE A 365 0.70 -15.39 9.41
N PRO A 366 1.07 -14.67 8.35
CA PRO A 366 2.30 -14.93 7.62
C PRO A 366 3.55 -14.74 8.50
N LEU A 367 4.43 -15.74 8.49
CA LEU A 367 5.69 -15.77 9.23
C LEU A 367 6.82 -16.24 8.33
N ILE A 368 8.01 -15.67 8.50
CA ILE A 368 9.20 -16.11 7.78
C ILE A 368 9.80 -17.32 8.50
N ALA A 369 9.98 -18.43 7.79
CA ALA A 369 10.70 -19.61 8.27
C ALA A 369 11.47 -20.27 7.13
N GLN A 370 12.75 -20.61 7.37
CA GLN A 370 13.61 -21.23 6.35
C GLN A 370 13.65 -20.46 5.01
N GLY A 371 13.55 -19.13 5.07
CA GLY A 371 13.52 -18.28 3.88
C GLY A 371 12.22 -18.33 3.07
N LYS A 372 11.14 -18.90 3.62
CA LYS A 372 9.80 -18.97 3.01
C LYS A 372 8.76 -18.36 3.94
N ILE A 373 7.60 -18.04 3.39
CA ILE A 373 6.42 -17.66 4.16
C ILE A 373 5.64 -18.91 4.56
N ILE A 374 5.35 -19.05 5.85
CA ILE A 374 4.45 -20.03 6.45
C ILE A 374 3.31 -19.30 7.15
N SER A 375 2.26 -20.01 7.57
CA SER A 375 1.12 -19.41 8.29
C SER A 375 0.99 -19.95 9.71
N GLY A 376 0.89 -19.06 10.70
CA GLY A 376 0.30 -19.35 12.02
C GLY A 376 -1.21 -19.06 12.02
N GLU A 377 -1.88 -19.09 13.18
CA GLU A 377 -3.30 -18.78 13.36
C GLU A 377 -3.51 -17.49 14.18
N PHE A 378 -4.59 -16.76 13.89
CA PHE A 378 -5.00 -15.56 14.60
C PHE A 378 -6.51 -15.35 14.58
N THR A 379 -7.05 -15.01 15.75
CA THR A 379 -8.43 -14.59 15.92
C THR A 379 -8.45 -13.44 16.90
N GLY A 380 -9.12 -12.35 16.56
CA GLY A 380 -9.29 -11.23 17.48
C GLY A 380 -9.79 -9.96 16.83
N GLU A 381 -9.96 -8.94 17.66
CA GLU A 381 -10.18 -7.58 17.18
C GLU A 381 -8.87 -6.98 16.66
N TYR A 382 -8.96 -6.22 15.58
CA TYR A 382 -7.81 -5.55 14.99
C TYR A 382 -8.23 -4.20 14.41
N GLN A 383 -7.44 -3.17 14.65
CA GLN A 383 -7.65 -1.88 13.99
C GLN A 383 -6.88 -1.87 12.67
N TRP A 384 -7.59 -1.77 11.55
CA TRP A 384 -6.97 -1.81 10.22
C TRP A 384 -5.84 -0.79 10.07
N GLY A 385 -4.69 -1.22 9.55
CA GLY A 385 -3.48 -0.41 9.40
C GLY A 385 -2.66 -0.20 10.67
N LYS A 386 -3.12 -0.66 11.85
CA LYS A 386 -2.37 -0.52 13.11
C LYS A 386 -1.26 -1.57 13.21
N THR A 387 0.00 -1.15 13.34
CA THR A 387 1.07 -2.10 13.65
C THR A 387 0.97 -2.56 15.10
N GLU A 388 0.84 -3.87 15.31
CA GLU A 388 0.98 -4.47 16.64
C GLU A 388 2.39 -5.03 16.79
N GLU A 389 3.06 -4.65 17.87
CA GLU A 389 4.39 -5.13 18.23
C GLU A 389 4.34 -5.85 19.57
N TRP A 390 5.09 -6.94 19.68
CA TRP A 390 5.23 -7.66 20.94
C TRP A 390 6.64 -8.23 21.09
N GLU A 391 7.02 -8.42 22.34
CA GLU A 391 8.30 -9.03 22.70
C GLU A 391 8.06 -10.35 23.42
N THR A 392 8.92 -11.34 23.15
CA THR A 392 8.91 -12.62 23.85
C THR A 392 10.31 -12.90 24.36
N VAL A 393 10.42 -13.09 25.68
CA VAL A 393 11.67 -13.54 26.31
C VAL A 393 11.72 -15.05 26.20
N VAL A 394 12.76 -15.57 25.56
CA VAL A 394 12.96 -17.00 25.33
C VAL A 394 14.22 -17.43 26.07
N GLU A 395 14.12 -18.56 26.76
CA GLU A 395 15.25 -19.24 27.37
C GLU A 395 15.54 -20.55 26.64
N THR A 396 16.81 -20.78 26.34
CA THR A 396 17.26 -22.02 25.72
C THR A 396 18.50 -22.55 26.41
N VAL A 397 18.68 -23.87 26.35
CA VAL A 397 19.81 -24.58 26.94
C VAL A 397 20.58 -25.27 25.83
N TYR A 398 21.85 -24.89 25.66
CA TYR A 398 22.75 -25.52 24.71
C TYR A 398 23.78 -26.40 25.42
N LYS A 399 23.88 -27.66 25.03
CA LYS A 399 24.86 -28.60 25.58
C LYS A 399 26.11 -28.57 24.71
N VAL A 400 27.23 -28.12 25.28
CA VAL A 400 28.50 -28.01 24.57
C VAL A 400 29.58 -28.87 25.20
N THR A 401 30.36 -29.54 24.36
CA THR A 401 31.54 -30.31 24.80
C THR A 401 32.73 -29.36 24.91
N VAL A 402 33.33 -29.28 26.09
CA VAL A 402 34.44 -28.39 26.41
C VAL A 402 35.69 -29.23 26.69
N PRO A 403 36.72 -29.18 25.82
CA PRO A 403 37.99 -29.88 26.03
C PRO A 403 38.71 -29.43 27.33
N PRO A 404 39.71 -30.19 27.79
CA PRO A 404 40.53 -29.82 28.94
C PRO A 404 41.15 -28.43 28.78
N MET A 405 41.20 -27.67 29.87
CA MET A 405 41.87 -26.37 29.96
C MET A 405 41.44 -25.36 28.86
N THR A 406 40.15 -25.33 28.52
CA THR A 406 39.60 -24.44 27.48
C THR A 406 38.34 -23.71 27.93
N VAL A 407 38.04 -22.61 27.24
CA VAL A 407 36.75 -21.93 27.26
C VAL A 407 36.12 -22.12 25.89
N VAL A 408 34.87 -22.54 25.85
CA VAL A 408 34.06 -22.52 24.63
C VAL A 408 33.04 -21.39 24.76
N LYS A 409 33.18 -20.38 23.92
CA LYS A 409 32.19 -19.32 23.74
C LYS A 409 31.09 -19.82 22.84
N VAL A 410 29.85 -19.65 23.26
CA VAL A 410 28.64 -20.03 22.53
C VAL A 410 27.88 -18.76 22.16
N SER A 411 27.62 -18.59 20.87
CA SER A 411 26.78 -17.51 20.35
C SER A 411 25.54 -18.11 19.69
N LEU A 412 24.36 -17.67 20.12
CA LEU A 412 23.11 -17.96 19.41
C LEU A 412 22.88 -16.86 18.38
N LEU A 413 22.81 -17.23 17.11
CA LEU A 413 22.52 -16.33 16.00
C LEU A 413 21.11 -16.57 15.47
N ALA A 414 20.47 -15.51 14.99
CA ALA A 414 19.20 -15.58 14.27
C ALA A 414 19.19 -14.58 13.11
N THR A 415 18.35 -14.82 12.11
CA THR A 415 18.08 -13.84 11.06
C THR A 415 16.83 -13.06 11.42
N LYS A 416 16.91 -11.74 11.49
CA LYS A 416 15.75 -10.86 11.51
C LYS A 416 15.40 -10.49 10.07
N GLY A 417 14.13 -10.58 9.70
CA GLY A 417 13.66 -10.17 8.38
C GLY A 417 12.25 -9.59 8.42
N SER A 418 11.91 -8.88 7.35
CA SER A 418 10.58 -8.33 7.10
C SER A 418 9.93 -9.07 5.93
N CYS A 419 8.61 -9.18 5.95
CA CYS A 419 7.85 -9.69 4.82
C CYS A 419 6.65 -8.80 4.50
N ASP A 420 6.32 -8.71 3.22
CA ASP A 420 5.07 -8.15 2.71
C ASP A 420 4.36 -9.27 1.92
N VAL A 421 3.09 -9.53 2.23
CA VAL A 421 2.29 -10.60 1.61
C VAL A 421 0.94 -10.05 1.17
N PRO A 422 0.70 -9.90 -0.14
CA PRO A 422 -0.60 -9.49 -0.65
C PRO A 422 -1.66 -10.54 -0.33
N PHE A 423 -2.90 -10.12 -0.13
CA PHE A 423 -4.00 -11.04 0.12
C PHE A 423 -5.34 -10.49 -0.38
N SER A 424 -6.23 -11.42 -0.71
CA SER A 424 -7.65 -11.13 -0.91
C SER A 424 -8.47 -11.56 0.31
N TYR A 425 -9.64 -10.98 0.49
CA TYR A 425 -10.49 -11.24 1.65
C TYR A 425 -11.95 -10.88 1.37
N SER A 426 -12.86 -11.51 2.12
CA SER A 426 -14.27 -11.11 2.18
C SER A 426 -14.47 -10.12 3.32
N GLN A 427 -14.98 -8.94 3.01
CA GLN A 427 -15.37 -7.93 3.98
C GLN A 427 -16.89 -7.94 4.15
N ARG A 428 -17.36 -8.17 5.37
CA ARG A 428 -18.77 -8.01 5.75
C ARG A 428 -18.90 -6.79 6.63
N ASP A 429 -19.68 -5.82 6.15
CA ASP A 429 -19.98 -4.58 6.85
C ASP A 429 -21.43 -4.57 7.30
N THR A 430 -21.65 -4.25 8.57
CA THR A 430 -22.98 -3.92 9.09
C THR A 430 -23.10 -2.40 9.07
N LEU A 431 -24.02 -1.88 8.26
CA LEU A 431 -24.27 -0.44 8.16
C LEU A 431 -25.04 0.10 9.38
N MET A 432 -25.10 1.42 9.51
CA MET A 432 -25.83 2.09 10.61
C MET A 432 -27.33 1.73 10.69
N ASN A 433 -27.94 1.32 9.57
CA ASN A 433 -29.34 0.87 9.52
C ASN A 433 -29.52 -0.64 9.80
N GLY A 434 -28.45 -1.36 10.16
CA GLY A 434 -28.44 -2.80 10.40
C GLY A 434 -28.36 -3.67 9.15
N GLN A 435 -28.31 -3.08 7.95
CA GLN A 435 -28.11 -3.83 6.71
C GLN A 435 -26.70 -4.43 6.65
N GLU A 436 -26.59 -5.71 6.31
CA GLU A 436 -25.31 -6.34 6.04
C GLU A 436 -24.97 -6.28 4.55
N ILE A 437 -23.75 -5.86 4.23
CA ILE A 437 -23.19 -5.87 2.88
C ILE A 437 -21.90 -6.67 2.90
N THR A 438 -21.76 -7.61 1.97
CA THR A 438 -20.51 -8.37 1.78
C THR A 438 -19.87 -7.99 0.45
N SER A 439 -18.58 -7.70 0.49
CA SER A 439 -17.76 -7.38 -0.68
C SER A 439 -16.49 -8.24 -0.69
N THR A 440 -16.07 -8.66 -1.88
CA THR A 440 -14.73 -9.25 -2.07
C THR A 440 -13.74 -8.12 -2.31
N MET A 441 -12.60 -8.18 -1.62
CA MET A 441 -11.53 -7.20 -1.70
C MET A 441 -10.23 -7.89 -2.10
N ASP A 442 -9.49 -7.30 -3.02
CA ASP A 442 -8.20 -7.83 -3.52
C ASP A 442 -7.04 -6.84 -3.31
N ASP A 443 -7.17 -5.96 -2.31
CA ASP A 443 -6.25 -4.87 -2.05
C ASP A 443 -5.44 -5.02 -0.76
N GLY A 444 -5.55 -6.17 -0.08
CA GLY A 444 -4.94 -6.44 1.20
C GLY A 444 -3.42 -6.62 1.09
N VAL A 445 -2.68 -6.08 2.07
CA VAL A 445 -1.25 -6.31 2.24
C VAL A 445 -0.96 -6.56 3.72
N PHE A 446 -0.34 -7.70 4.01
CA PHE A 446 0.17 -8.01 5.33
C PHE A 446 1.66 -7.64 5.40
N THR A 447 2.07 -6.89 6.42
CA THR A 447 3.49 -6.66 6.73
C THR A 447 3.83 -7.28 8.08
N GLY A 448 4.91 -8.06 8.13
CA GLY A 448 5.36 -8.73 9.34
C GLY A 448 6.87 -8.67 9.53
N VAL A 449 7.31 -8.69 10.80
CA VAL A 449 8.72 -8.82 11.19
C VAL A 449 8.86 -9.96 12.18
N ASN A 450 9.78 -10.88 11.91
CA ASN A 450 10.10 -11.95 12.84
C ASN A 450 11.56 -12.42 12.73
N TYR A 451 11.96 -13.25 13.70
CA TYR A 451 13.26 -13.90 13.76
C TYR A 451 13.13 -15.35 13.28
N PHE A 452 14.12 -15.83 12.52
CA PHE A 452 14.15 -17.18 11.95
C PHE A 452 15.59 -17.67 11.74
N ASN A 453 15.77 -18.92 11.31
CA ASN A 453 17.08 -19.53 11.07
C ASN A 453 18.02 -19.46 12.30
N PHE A 454 17.50 -19.80 13.47
CA PHE A 454 18.29 -19.86 14.70
C PHE A 454 19.41 -20.92 14.58
N LYS A 455 20.64 -20.54 14.91
CA LYS A 455 21.82 -21.44 14.91
C LYS A 455 22.76 -21.12 16.06
N TYR A 456 23.43 -22.13 16.57
CA TYR A 456 24.51 -21.97 17.54
C TYR A 456 25.86 -21.96 16.81
N GLU A 457 26.73 -21.02 17.18
CA GLU A 457 28.13 -21.00 16.81
C GLU A 457 28.98 -21.13 18.06
N THR A 458 30.06 -21.91 17.96
CA THR A 458 30.99 -22.12 19.06
C THR A 458 32.40 -21.71 18.66
N LYS A 459 33.10 -21.07 19.59
CA LYS A 459 34.51 -20.73 19.44
C LYS A 459 35.29 -21.18 20.66
N GLN A 460 36.27 -22.04 20.43
CA GLN A 460 37.16 -22.53 21.49
C GLN A 460 38.35 -21.60 21.67
N GLU A 461 38.68 -21.30 22.91
CA GLU A 461 39.85 -20.53 23.34
C GLU A 461 40.60 -21.33 24.42
N LYS A 462 41.94 -21.33 24.38
CA LYS A 462 42.76 -21.96 25.43
C LYS A 462 42.75 -21.09 26.68
N LEU A 463 42.66 -21.69 27.86
CA LEU A 463 42.95 -20.99 29.10
C LEU A 463 44.47 -20.71 29.15
N CYS A 464 44.86 -19.46 29.35
CA CYS A 464 46.27 -19.14 29.60
C CYS A 464 46.63 -19.61 31.02
N ASP A 465 47.71 -20.37 31.14
CA ASP A 465 48.28 -20.73 32.44
C ASP A 465 48.79 -19.46 33.13
N GLN A 466 48.10 -18.99 34.16
CA GLN A 466 48.65 -18.00 35.12
C GLN A 466 49.61 -18.67 36.13
N ARG A 467 50.45 -19.60 35.67
CA ARG A 467 51.56 -20.15 36.46
C ARG A 467 52.87 -19.87 35.76
N GLY A 468 53.34 -18.63 35.90
CA GLY A 468 54.64 -18.20 35.39
C GLY A 468 54.95 -16.77 35.79
N ASP A 469 55.12 -16.53 37.09
CA ASP A 469 56.11 -15.61 37.68
C ASP A 469 55.81 -15.36 39.16
N MET A 470 56.16 -16.34 39.99
CA MET A 470 56.57 -16.12 41.39
C MET A 470 57.46 -17.30 41.80
N SER A 471 58.71 -17.33 41.33
CA SER A 471 59.86 -17.89 42.05
C SER A 471 61.12 -17.90 41.17
N ALA A 472 61.99 -16.90 41.39
CA ALA A 472 63.42 -17.09 41.66
C ALA A 472 63.95 -15.81 42.30
#